data_AF-A0A4R4VCG7-F1
#
_entry.id   AF-A0A4R4VCG7-F1
#
_cell.length_a   1.000
_cell.length_b   1.000
_cell.length_c   1.000
_cell.angle_alpha   90.00
_cell.angle_beta   90.00
_cell.angle_gamma   90.00
#
_symmetry.space_group_name_H-M   'P 1'
#
loop_
_entity.id
_entity.type
_entity.pdbx_description
1 polymer ?
#
loop_
_entity_poly.entity_id
_entity_poly.type
_entity_poly.pdbx_seq_one_letter_code
_entity_poly.pdbx_strand_id
1 'polypeptide(L)' 'MIDHGARLRALRLERGLSLNELARLTNYSKGYLSKVETGEKGLTPGVARGCDRALRTGGELAGLVERESGAAPTAG' A
#
# COMPACT_ATOMS: atom_id res chain seq x y z
N MET A 1 14.33 0.38 -9.08
CA MET A 1 13.54 1.08 -8.07
C MET A 1 12.09 0.79 -8.36
N ILE A 2 11.46 -0.07 -7.56
CA ILE A 2 10.03 -0.38 -7.70
C ILE A 2 9.30 0.65 -6.84
N ASP A 3 8.67 1.64 -7.44
CA ASP A 3 7.93 2.64 -6.68
C ASP A 3 6.67 2.00 -6.07
N HIS A 4 6.72 1.65 -4.78
CA HIS A 4 5.61 1.02 -4.06
C HIS A 4 4.34 1.88 -4.10
N GLY A 5 4.49 3.21 -4.07
CA GLY A 5 3.38 4.15 -4.21
C GLY A 5 2.69 4.03 -5.57
N ALA A 6 3.47 3.89 -6.64
CA ALA A 6 2.93 3.66 -7.99
C ALA A 6 2.24 2.30 -8.11
N ARG A 7 2.77 1.25 -7.45
CA ARG A 7 2.11 -0.07 -7.43
C ARG A 7 0.78 -0.05 -6.67
N LEU A 8 0.72 0.63 -5.53
CA LEU A 8 -0.54 0.85 -4.80
C LEU A 8 -1.57 1.55 -5.68
N ARG A 9 -1.14 2.59 -6.41
CA ARG A 9 -2.00 3.31 -7.36
C ARG A 9 -2.52 2.42 -8.47
N ALA A 10 -1.66 1.57 -9.05
CA ALA A 10 -2.07 0.61 -10.08
C ALA A 10 -3.15 -0.34 -9.56
N LEU A 11 -2.91 -1.00 -8.41
CA LEU A 11 -3.87 -1.91 -7.79
C LEU A 11 -5.19 -1.21 -7.45
N ARG A 12 -5.12 0.03 -6.93
CA ARG A 12 -6.30 0.82 -6.64
C ARG A 12 -7.13 1.08 -7.90
N LEU A 13 -6.50 1.42 -9.02
CA LEU A 13 -7.16 1.64 -10.31
C LEU A 13 -7.71 0.35 -10.92
N GLU A 14 -6.97 -0.77 -10.82
CA GLU A 14 -7.43 -2.09 -11.27
C GLU A 14 -8.71 -2.55 -10.53
N ARG A 15 -8.87 -2.14 -9.26
CA ARG A 15 -10.09 -2.39 -8.49
C ARG A 15 -11.17 -1.32 -8.65
N GLY A 16 -10.94 -0.31 -9.51
CA GLY A 16 -11.88 0.79 -9.75
C GLY A 16 -12.09 1.69 -8.55
N LEU A 17 -11.17 1.69 -7.58
CA LEU A 17 -11.31 2.44 -6.33
C LEU A 17 -10.72 3.86 -6.47
N SER A 18 -11.42 4.82 -5.90
CA SER A 18 -10.89 6.17 -5.71
C SER A 18 -9.99 6.25 -4.48
N LEU A 19 -9.09 7.24 -4.42
CA LEU A 19 -8.29 7.53 -3.22
C LEU A 19 -9.16 7.73 -1.96
N ASN A 20 -10.37 8.29 -2.13
CA ASN A 20 -11.32 8.50 -1.04
C ASN A 20 -11.95 7.19 -0.56
N GLU A 21 -12.21 6.26 -1.48
CA GLU A 21 -12.73 4.93 -1.15
C GLU A 21 -11.67 4.09 -0.47
N LEU A 22 -10.43 4.11 -0.99
CA LEU A 22 -9.31 3.45 -0.34
C LEU A 22 -9.11 4.01 1.08
N ALA A 23 -9.14 5.34 1.25
CA ALA A 23 -9.09 6.01 2.55
C ALA A 23 -10.17 5.50 3.52
N ARG A 24 -11.41 5.36 3.06
CA ARG A 24 -12.51 4.78 3.86
C ARG A 24 -12.27 3.33 4.22
N LEU A 25 -11.79 2.50 3.29
CA LEU A 25 -11.58 1.07 3.49
C LEU A 25 -10.39 0.78 4.41
N THR A 26 -9.32 1.56 4.32
CA THR A 26 -8.10 1.41 5.12
C THR A 26 -8.12 2.24 6.40
N ASN A 27 -9.18 3.04 6.61
CA ASN A 27 -9.30 3.98 7.72
C ASN A 27 -8.14 5.01 7.78
N TYR A 28 -7.58 5.36 6.61
CA TYR A 28 -6.52 6.37 6.47
C TYR A 28 -7.06 7.63 5.83
N SER A 29 -6.39 8.76 6.05
CA SER A 29 -6.78 10.01 5.40
C SER A 29 -6.36 10.04 3.93
N LYS A 30 -7.20 10.59 3.06
CA LYS A 30 -6.90 10.83 1.62
C LYS A 30 -5.54 11.50 1.41
N GLY A 31 -5.23 12.53 2.20
CA GLY A 31 -3.95 13.25 2.10
C GLY A 31 -2.74 12.39 2.48
N TYR A 32 -2.92 11.44 3.42
CA TYR A 32 -1.87 10.49 3.77
C TYR A 32 -1.63 9.50 2.62
N LEU A 33 -2.68 8.89 2.08
CA LEU A 33 -2.58 7.98 0.94
C LEU A 33 -2.01 8.66 -0.31
N SER A 34 -2.38 9.91 -0.57
CA SER A 34 -1.82 10.69 -1.68
C SER A 34 -0.30 10.83 -1.56
N LYS A 35 0.22 11.15 -0.37
CA LYS A 35 1.67 11.27 -0.13
C LYS A 35 2.38 9.92 -0.30
N VAL A 36 1.71 8.83 0.05
CA VAL A 36 2.23 7.47 -0.13
C VAL A 36 2.26 7.09 -1.61
N GLU A 37 1.21 7.39 -2.38
CA GLU A 37 1.16 7.13 -3.82
C GLU A 37 2.19 7.95 -4.62
N THR A 38 2.54 9.15 -4.16
CA THR A 38 3.55 10.02 -4.79
C THR A 38 4.97 9.78 -4.31
N GLY A 39 5.20 8.84 -3.39
CA GLY A 39 6.52 8.56 -2.82
C GLY A 39 7.01 9.61 -1.82
N GLU A 40 6.21 10.63 -1.50
CA GLU A 40 6.52 11.66 -0.51
C GLU A 40 6.53 11.09 0.92
N LYS A 41 5.72 10.04 1.16
CA LYS A 41 5.85 9.16 2.31
C LYS A 41 6.15 7.75 1.86
N GLY A 42 7.04 7.08 2.58
CA GLY A 42 7.25 5.65 2.41
C GLY A 42 5.99 4.85 2.70
N LEU A 43 5.64 3.92 1.81
CA LEU A 43 4.62 2.92 2.07
C LEU A 43 5.13 2.01 3.19
N THR A 44 4.59 2.17 4.40
CA THR A 44 4.98 1.33 5.54
C THR A 44 4.30 -0.04 5.43
N PRO A 45 4.89 -1.11 6.01
CA PRO A 45 4.28 -2.45 5.99
C PRO A 45 2.89 -2.48 6.65
N GLY A 46 2.63 -1.61 7.63
CA GLY A 46 1.29 -1.47 8.23
C GLY A 46 0.25 -0.93 7.23
N VAL A 47 0.61 0.12 6.48
CA VAL A 47 -0.27 0.69 5.44
C VAL A 47 -0.45 -0.28 4.30
N ALA A 48 0.63 -0.96 3.91
CA ALA A 48 0.61 -1.99 2.87
C ALA A 48 -0.37 -3.11 3.25
N ARG A 49 -0.30 -3.65 4.48
CA ARG A 49 -1.27 -4.64 4.99
C ARG A 49 -2.71 -4.12 5.03
N GLY A 50 -2.92 -2.86 5.44
CA GLY A 50 -4.24 -2.24 5.44
C GLY A 50 -4.83 -2.12 4.03
N CYS A 51 -4.02 -1.63 3.09
CA CYS A 51 -4.37 -1.58 1.67
C CYS A 51 -4.61 -2.97 1.11
N ASP A 52 -3.83 -3.95 1.53
CA ASP A 52 -3.94 -5.32 1.06
C ASP A 52 -5.26 -5.97 1.48
N ARG A 53 -5.70 -5.71 2.72
CA ARG A 53 -7.02 -6.13 3.20
C ARG A 53 -8.16 -5.41 2.47
N ALA A 54 -8.00 -4.11 2.22
CA ALA A 54 -8.99 -3.30 1.50
C ALA A 54 -9.11 -3.71 0.02
N LEU A 55 -7.98 -3.97 -0.62
CA LEU A 55 -7.86 -4.38 -2.01
C LEU A 55 -7.96 -5.89 -2.17
N ARG A 56 -8.04 -6.69 -1.11
CA ARG A 56 -8.00 -8.17 -1.15
C ARG A 56 -6.87 -8.68 -2.04
N THR A 57 -5.63 -8.23 -1.79
CA THR A 57 -4.44 -8.63 -2.58
C THR A 57 -3.61 -9.74 -1.92
N GLY A 58 -3.99 -10.21 -0.74
CA GLY A 58 -3.42 -11.41 -0.10
C GLY A 58 -1.99 -11.28 0.43
N GLY A 59 -1.47 -10.08 0.57
CA GLY A 59 -0.13 -9.76 1.07
C GLY A 59 0.81 -9.18 0.01
N GLU A 60 0.36 -8.97 -1.22
CA GLU A 60 1.22 -8.51 -2.33
C GLU A 60 1.92 -7.17 -2.02
N LEU A 61 1.17 -6.18 -1.54
CA LEU A 61 1.75 -4.86 -1.21
C LEU A 61 2.71 -4.96 -0.02
N ALA A 62 2.34 -5.73 1.00
CA ALA A 62 3.16 -5.90 2.20
C ALA A 62 4.47 -6.64 1.86
N GLY A 63 4.39 -7.73 1.09
CA GLY A 63 5.55 -8.49 0.64
C GLY A 63 6.47 -7.69 -0.28
N LEU A 64 5.93 -6.80 -1.12
CA LEU A 64 6.74 -5.88 -1.91
C LEU A 64 7.54 -4.92 -1.03
N VAL A 65 6.88 -4.30 -0.04
CA VAL A 65 7.52 -3.37 0.91
C VAL A 65 8.57 -4.09 1.76
N GLU A 66 8.28 -5.30 2.24
CA GLU A 66 9.22 -6.08 3.07
C GLU A 66 10.46 -6.51 2.27
N ARG A 67 10.29 -6.87 0.99
CA ARG A 67 11.41 -7.22 0.11
C ARG A 67 12.33 -6.05 -0.22
N GLU A 68 11.80 -4.85 -0.41
CA GLU A 68 12.63 -3.65 -0.66
C GLU A 68 13.21 -3.06 0.62
N SER A 69 12.47 -3.08 1.73
CA SER A 69 12.95 -2.56 3.01
C SER A 69 14.05 -3.43 3.66
N GLY A 70 14.40 -4.58 3.06
CA GLY A 70 15.38 -5.51 3.64
C GLY A 70 14.94 -6.11 4.98
N ALA A 71 13.66 -5.98 5.34
CA ALA A 71 13.10 -6.62 6.51
C ALA A 71 12.98 -8.11 6.19
N ALA A 72 14.01 -8.86 6.60
CA ALA A 72 14.06 -10.31 6.52
C ALA A 72 12.75 -10.92 7.09
N PRO A 73 12.27 -12.05 6.55
CA PRO A 73 11.08 -12.70 7.06
C PRO A 73 11.35 -13.22 8.46
N THR A 74 10.97 -12.48 9.50
CA THR A 74 10.84 -13.05 10.85
C THR A 74 9.54 -13.85 10.88
N ALA A 75 9.59 -15.03 10.24
CA ALA A 75 8.73 -16.13 10.61
C ALA A 75 9.29 -16.69 11.93
N GLY A 76 8.52 -16.56 13.00
CA GLY A 76 8.73 -17.16 14.30
C GLY A 76 7.39 -17.55 14.89
#